data_AF-A0A920JN85-F1
#
_entry.id   AF-A0A920JN85-F1
#
_cell.length_a   1.000
_cell.length_b   1.000
_cell.length_c   1.000
_cell.angle_alpha   90.00
_cell.angle_beta   90.00
_cell.angle_gamma   90.00
#
_symmetry.space_group_name_H-M   'P 1'
#
loop_
_entity.id
_entity.type
_entity.pdbx_description
1 polymer ?
#
loop_
_entity_poly.entity_id
_entity_poly.type
_entity_poly.pdbx_seq_one_letter_code
_entity_poly.pdbx_strand_id
1 'polypeptide(L)'
;MDKIIFQRLKIEAPLFWKLFLGLGFFILVGYLCAHYMETEGHYVTGMNNQIVWGMPHVFAVLLIVIASGVLNVASMSSVFNFKLFKPLAPLSALMAVAFLISGLVVLVLDLGRPDRLIVAMTTYNFKSIFAWNIFLYSGFAAILVVYLWFMLDRTVSNYSKPVGVFAFLWRIILTTGTGSIFGFLIARDAYGTAILAPLFIIMSLLYGTVIYFLLLKIINYFQDTLMTDEVKDNLRKITIFFLFANLYFLALYHITNLYISKHYDYEVFILTAGGIYTIIFWIGQVLIGLLLPLYLLLNKNSNNESNFMISSLLVVFGSFAAIYVIIISGQAFPLNIFNDYIIVESSFYDNVIHDYTPSLYEIGLGIGGVALSLIIILIAIRNLDFLPSVIQIRKPLVDEKSD
;
A
#
# COMPACT_ATOMS: atom_id res chain seq x y z
N MET A 1 12.57 32.77 -2.64
CA MET A 1 12.50 31.31 -2.38
C MET A 1 13.85 30.78 -2.78
N ASP A 2 14.62 30.20 -1.87
CA ASP A 2 15.87 29.55 -2.25
C ASP A 2 15.59 28.52 -3.34
N LYS A 3 16.42 28.52 -4.38
CA LYS A 3 16.27 27.61 -5.51
C LYS A 3 16.42 26.18 -4.98
N ILE A 4 15.34 25.41 -4.98
CA ILE A 4 15.44 23.96 -4.79
C ILE A 4 16.16 23.42 -6.02
N ILE A 5 17.38 22.92 -5.83
CA ILE A 5 18.15 22.26 -6.87
C ILE A 5 17.94 20.77 -6.67
N PHE A 6 17.43 20.11 -7.72
CA PHE A 6 17.35 18.66 -7.75
C PHE A 6 18.63 18.09 -8.36
N GLN A 7 18.99 16.90 -7.92
CA GLN A 7 20.17 16.16 -8.32
C GLN A 7 19.85 14.67 -8.41
N ARG A 8 20.73 13.94 -9.10
CA ARG A 8 20.68 12.47 -9.21
C ARG A 8 21.27 11.80 -7.98
N LEU A 9 20.94 10.53 -7.81
CA LEU A 9 21.54 9.66 -6.81
C LEU A 9 23.03 9.44 -7.09
N LYS A 10 23.87 9.86 -6.14
CA LYS A 10 25.31 9.61 -6.13
C LYS A 10 25.61 8.29 -5.42
N ILE A 11 25.62 7.22 -6.20
CA ILE A 11 26.02 5.88 -5.76
C ILE A 11 27.23 5.39 -6.58
N GLU A 12 28.10 4.62 -5.95
CA GLU A 12 29.22 3.95 -6.61
C GLU A 12 28.70 2.98 -7.69
N ALA A 13 29.35 2.98 -8.86
CA ALA A 13 28.99 2.12 -9.98
C ALA A 13 28.86 0.62 -9.62
N PRO A 14 29.81 -0.01 -8.90
CA PRO A 14 29.69 -1.43 -8.57
C PRO A 14 28.49 -1.72 -7.66
N LEU A 15 28.17 -0.83 -6.72
CA LEU A 15 27.05 -1.01 -5.81
C LEU A 15 25.71 -0.84 -6.54
N PHE A 16 25.61 0.14 -7.45
CA PHE A 16 24.45 0.31 -8.32
C PHE A 16 24.16 -0.96 -9.13
N TRP A 17 25.17 -1.52 -9.80
CA TRP A 17 24.99 -2.73 -10.60
C TRP A 17 24.63 -3.95 -9.75
N LYS A 18 25.18 -4.08 -8.53
CA LYS A 18 24.78 -5.14 -7.58
C LYS A 18 23.30 -5.02 -7.21
N LEU A 19 22.82 -3.82 -6.86
CA LEU A 19 21.41 -3.59 -6.54
C LEU A 19 20.51 -3.82 -7.75
N PHE A 20 20.90 -3.31 -8.92
CA PHE A 20 20.16 -3.48 -10.16
C PHE A 20 20.02 -4.95 -10.55
N LEU A 21 21.12 -5.72 -10.54
CA LEU A 21 21.10 -7.15 -10.85
C LEU A 21 20.34 -7.96 -9.79
N GLY A 22 20.48 -7.62 -8.51
CA GLY A 22 19.74 -8.26 -7.43
C GLY A 22 18.23 -8.07 -7.57
N LEU A 23 17.77 -6.85 -7.82
CA LEU A 23 16.36 -6.56 -8.09
C LEU A 23 15.90 -7.22 -9.40
N GLY A 24 16.73 -7.18 -10.45
CA GLY A 24 16.46 -7.84 -11.73
C GLY A 24 16.28 -9.36 -11.61
N PHE A 25 17.05 -10.01 -10.72
CA PHE A 25 16.88 -11.42 -10.41
C PHE A 25 15.50 -11.72 -9.80
N PHE A 26 15.05 -10.94 -8.82
CA PHE A 26 13.72 -11.14 -8.22
C PHE A 26 12.58 -10.86 -9.20
N ILE A 27 12.74 -9.89 -10.10
CA ILE A 27 11.77 -9.64 -11.18
C ILE A 27 11.71 -10.85 -12.14
N LEU A 28 12.87 -11.39 -12.51
CA LEU A 28 12.94 -12.59 -13.35
C LEU A 28 12.26 -13.78 -12.67
N VAL A 29 12.52 -14.01 -11.38
CA VAL A 29 11.84 -15.06 -10.61
C VAL A 29 10.32 -14.85 -10.62
N GLY A 30 9.85 -13.63 -10.35
CA GLY A 30 8.41 -13.32 -10.38
C GLY A 30 7.77 -13.54 -11.76
N TYR A 31 8.47 -13.17 -12.83
CA TYR A 31 8.03 -13.45 -14.20
C TYR A 31 7.96 -14.96 -14.50
N LEU A 32 8.98 -15.72 -14.11
CA LEU A 32 8.99 -17.18 -14.29
C LEU A 32 7.87 -17.86 -13.50
N CYS A 33 7.58 -17.40 -12.28
CA CYS A 33 6.45 -17.90 -11.49
C CYS A 33 5.11 -17.59 -12.16
N ALA A 34 4.90 -16.36 -12.64
CA ALA A 34 3.69 -15.99 -13.39
C ALA A 34 3.53 -16.82 -14.65
N HIS A 35 4.61 -16.99 -15.42
CA HIS A 35 4.58 -17.80 -16.64
C HIS A 35 4.22 -19.26 -16.36
N TYR A 36 4.76 -19.84 -15.28
CA TYR A 36 4.42 -21.19 -14.86
C TYR A 36 2.94 -21.32 -14.45
N MET A 37 2.42 -20.34 -13.71
CA MET A 37 0.99 -20.28 -13.35
C MET A 37 0.09 -20.13 -14.58
N GLU A 38 0.53 -19.41 -15.61
CA GLU A 38 -0.20 -19.26 -16.88
C GLU A 38 -0.21 -20.56 -17.69
N THR A 39 0.93 -21.29 -17.75
CA THR A 39 1.05 -22.51 -18.56
C THR A 39 0.36 -23.72 -17.94
N GLU A 40 0.52 -23.91 -16.63
CA GLU A 40 -0.10 -25.04 -15.92
C GLU A 40 -1.54 -24.70 -15.49
N GLY A 41 -1.79 -23.43 -15.17
CA GLY A 41 -3.04 -22.96 -14.59
C GLY A 41 -2.97 -22.85 -13.07
N HIS A 42 -3.96 -22.17 -12.48
CA HIS A 42 -3.96 -21.81 -11.05
C HIS A 42 -4.05 -23.00 -10.08
N TYR A 43 -4.23 -24.23 -10.55
CA TYR A 43 -4.22 -25.41 -9.68
C TYR A 43 -2.86 -25.63 -8.99
N VAL A 44 -1.77 -25.06 -9.52
CA VAL A 44 -0.42 -25.09 -8.91
C VAL A 44 -0.26 -24.12 -7.72
N THR A 45 -1.26 -23.27 -7.50
CA THR A 45 -1.29 -22.30 -6.41
C THR A 45 -1.96 -22.87 -5.17
N GLY A 46 -1.92 -22.14 -4.06
CA GLY A 46 -2.72 -22.46 -2.88
C GLY A 46 -4.22 -22.13 -3.03
N MET A 47 -4.60 -21.45 -4.11
CA MET A 47 -5.97 -21.01 -4.36
C MET A 47 -6.88 -22.18 -4.73
N ASN A 48 -8.17 -22.01 -4.45
CA ASN A 48 -9.19 -23.00 -4.79
C ASN A 48 -10.51 -22.28 -5.14
N ASN A 49 -11.59 -23.03 -5.35
CA ASN A 49 -12.88 -22.45 -5.73
C ASN A 49 -13.50 -21.53 -4.67
N GLN A 50 -12.99 -21.57 -3.44
CA GLN A 50 -13.52 -20.82 -2.29
C GLN A 50 -12.60 -19.66 -1.93
N ILE A 51 -11.28 -19.88 -1.98
CA ILE A 51 -10.25 -18.86 -1.82
C ILE A 51 -9.65 -18.60 -3.19
N VAL A 52 -10.31 -17.71 -3.93
CA VAL A 52 -9.98 -17.37 -5.32
C VAL A 52 -8.94 -16.26 -5.43
N TRP A 53 -8.75 -15.48 -4.36
CA TRP A 53 -7.71 -14.45 -4.26
C TRP A 53 -6.68 -14.86 -3.21
N GLY A 54 -5.50 -15.27 -3.65
CA GLY A 54 -4.37 -15.67 -2.81
C GLY A 54 -3.37 -14.54 -2.55
N MET A 55 -2.11 -14.93 -2.28
CA MET A 55 -1.02 -14.01 -2.02
C MET A 55 -0.74 -12.98 -3.14
N PRO A 56 -0.91 -13.26 -4.45
CA PRO A 56 -0.67 -12.24 -5.47
C PRO A 56 -1.60 -11.03 -5.29
N HIS A 57 -2.86 -11.26 -4.89
CA HIS A 57 -3.81 -10.20 -4.55
C HIS A 57 -3.39 -9.44 -3.28
N VAL A 58 -2.86 -10.14 -2.27
CA VAL A 58 -2.31 -9.49 -1.06
C VAL A 58 -1.18 -8.53 -1.42
N PHE A 59 -0.21 -8.98 -2.23
CA PHE A 59 0.89 -8.14 -2.70
C PHE A 59 0.40 -6.98 -3.57
N ALA A 60 -0.46 -7.25 -4.55
CA ALA A 60 -0.98 -6.25 -5.46
C ALA A 60 -1.74 -5.14 -4.74
N VAL A 61 -2.71 -5.50 -3.90
CA VAL A 61 -3.51 -4.54 -3.14
C VAL A 61 -2.63 -3.75 -2.19
N LEU A 62 -1.68 -4.40 -1.51
CA LEU A 62 -0.72 -3.70 -0.65
C LEU A 62 0.12 -2.67 -1.43
N LEU A 63 0.64 -3.03 -2.60
CA LEU A 63 1.41 -2.11 -3.46
C LEU A 63 0.56 -0.92 -3.92
N ILE A 64 -0.70 -1.15 -4.32
CA ILE A 64 -1.63 -0.07 -4.72
C ILE A 64 -1.96 0.85 -3.54
N VAL A 65 -2.20 0.27 -2.36
CA VAL A 65 -2.47 1.00 -1.11
C VAL A 65 -1.24 1.81 -0.69
N ILE A 66 -0.04 1.25 -0.78
CA ILE A 66 1.23 1.96 -0.57
C ILE A 66 1.39 3.10 -1.60
N ALA A 67 1.11 2.85 -2.88
CA ALA A 67 1.24 3.85 -3.94
C ALA A 67 0.42 5.10 -3.65
N SER A 68 -0.85 4.91 -3.28
CA SER A 68 -1.73 5.96 -2.80
C SER A 68 -1.13 6.67 -1.57
N GLY A 69 -0.66 5.90 -0.58
CA GLY A 69 -0.17 6.41 0.68
C GLY A 69 1.09 7.27 0.56
N VAL A 70 2.06 6.83 -0.24
CA VAL A 70 3.34 7.52 -0.41
C VAL A 70 3.14 8.90 -1.00
N LEU A 71 2.11 9.11 -1.83
CA LEU A 71 1.73 10.42 -2.37
C LEU A 71 1.39 11.44 -1.27
N ASN A 72 1.08 11.00 -0.04
CA ASN A 72 0.74 11.88 1.07
C ASN A 72 1.80 12.96 1.32
N VAL A 73 3.08 12.62 1.16
CA VAL A 73 4.18 13.58 1.33
C VAL A 73 4.13 14.69 0.28
N ALA A 74 3.88 14.34 -0.98
CA ALA A 74 3.63 15.33 -2.03
C ALA A 74 2.37 16.17 -1.77
N SER A 75 1.30 15.56 -1.23
CA SER A 75 0.06 16.26 -0.88
C SER A 75 0.27 17.26 0.27
N MET A 76 1.09 16.93 1.27
CA MET A 76 1.45 17.86 2.34
C MET A 76 2.09 19.14 1.80
N SER A 77 2.87 19.04 0.73
CA SER A 77 3.41 20.23 0.07
C SER A 77 2.38 20.99 -0.77
N SER A 78 1.76 20.34 -1.75
CA SER A 78 0.96 21.05 -2.77
C SER A 78 -0.42 21.47 -2.25
N VAL A 79 -1.06 20.64 -1.43
CA VAL A 79 -2.42 20.89 -0.92
C VAL A 79 -2.38 21.72 0.35
N PHE A 80 -1.59 21.27 1.33
CA PHE A 80 -1.55 21.87 2.66
C PHE A 80 -0.45 22.95 2.80
N ASN A 81 0.33 23.20 1.75
CA ASN A 81 1.36 24.24 1.68
C ASN A 81 2.46 24.12 2.76
N PHE A 82 2.72 22.89 3.25
CA PHE A 82 3.83 22.63 4.15
C PHE A 82 5.15 22.72 3.38
N LYS A 83 5.86 23.84 3.55
CA LYS A 83 7.13 24.15 2.86
C LYS A 83 8.20 23.07 3.09
N LEU A 84 8.19 22.43 4.25
CA LEU A 84 9.10 21.34 4.64
C LEU A 84 9.12 20.20 3.62
N PHE A 85 7.95 19.77 3.15
CA PHE A 85 7.80 18.61 2.25
C PHE A 85 7.93 18.97 0.77
N LYS A 86 8.08 20.26 0.43
CA LYS A 86 8.17 20.71 -0.97
C LYS A 86 9.35 20.11 -1.74
N PRO A 87 10.57 20.05 -1.18
CA PRO A 87 11.71 19.42 -1.86
C PRO A 87 11.54 17.90 -2.02
N LEU A 88 10.67 17.30 -1.21
CA LEU A 88 10.44 15.85 -1.13
C LEU A 88 9.28 15.37 -2.01
N ALA A 89 8.47 16.30 -2.53
CA ALA A 89 7.27 15.99 -3.30
C ALA A 89 7.53 15.21 -4.61
N PRO A 90 8.57 15.51 -5.43
CA PRO A 90 8.82 14.75 -6.66
C PRO A 90 9.19 13.29 -6.39
N LEU A 91 9.99 13.04 -5.35
CA LEU A 91 10.36 11.69 -4.93
C LEU A 91 9.12 10.90 -4.48
N SER A 92 8.24 11.53 -3.71
CA SER A 92 6.96 10.94 -3.27
C SER A 92 6.06 10.58 -4.46
N ALA A 93 5.93 11.46 -5.45
CA ALA A 93 5.14 11.19 -6.65
C ALA A 93 5.76 10.08 -7.54
N LEU A 94 7.09 10.04 -7.68
CA LEU A 94 7.80 8.96 -8.38
C LEU A 94 7.54 7.60 -7.72
N MET A 95 7.68 7.52 -6.40
CA MET A 95 7.43 6.28 -5.65
C MET A 95 5.97 5.84 -5.81
N ALA A 96 5.00 6.77 -5.77
CA ALA A 96 3.60 6.45 -6.01
C ALA A 96 3.38 5.82 -7.39
N VAL A 97 4.00 6.36 -8.45
CA VAL A 97 3.94 5.77 -9.81
C VAL A 97 4.53 4.37 -9.83
N ALA A 98 5.72 4.18 -9.25
CA ALA A 98 6.43 2.90 -9.26
C ALA A 98 5.65 1.78 -8.54
N PHE A 99 5.11 2.08 -7.36
CA PHE A 99 4.29 1.14 -6.61
C PHE A 99 2.96 0.82 -7.31
N LEU A 100 2.32 1.82 -7.93
CA LEU A 100 1.08 1.62 -8.67
C LEU A 100 1.28 0.72 -9.88
N ILE A 101 2.30 1.01 -10.71
CA ILE A 101 2.64 0.18 -11.87
C ILE A 101 2.89 -1.26 -11.44
N SER A 102 3.68 -1.45 -10.38
CA SER A 102 4.05 -2.79 -9.93
C SER A 102 2.86 -3.57 -9.37
N GLY A 103 2.00 -2.92 -8.58
CA GLY A 103 0.76 -3.54 -8.10
C GLY A 103 -0.17 -3.95 -9.24
N LEU A 104 -0.30 -3.10 -10.27
CA LEU A 104 -1.09 -3.43 -11.46
C LEU A 104 -0.48 -4.58 -12.27
N VAL A 105 0.85 -4.62 -12.44
CA VAL A 105 1.52 -5.73 -13.12
C VAL A 105 1.26 -7.06 -12.40
N VAL A 106 1.33 -7.08 -11.06
CA VAL A 106 1.00 -8.29 -10.28
C VAL A 106 -0.46 -8.71 -10.52
N LEU A 107 -1.41 -7.78 -10.50
CA LEU A 107 -2.83 -8.10 -10.79
C LEU A 107 -3.02 -8.68 -12.20
N VAL A 108 -2.34 -8.11 -13.20
CA VAL A 108 -2.46 -8.57 -14.59
C VAL A 108 -1.87 -9.97 -14.75
N LEU A 109 -0.70 -10.22 -14.16
CA LEU A 109 -0.01 -11.50 -14.26
C LEU A 109 -0.69 -12.62 -13.45
N ASP A 110 -1.54 -12.28 -12.48
CA ASP A 110 -2.36 -13.24 -11.73
C ASP A 110 -3.69 -13.56 -12.42
N LEU A 111 -4.02 -12.93 -13.56
CA LEU A 111 -5.20 -13.31 -14.32
C LEU A 111 -4.97 -14.67 -14.98
N GLY A 112 -5.94 -15.58 -14.87
CA GLY A 112 -5.83 -16.89 -15.54
C GLY A 112 -5.81 -16.83 -17.08
N ARG A 113 -6.15 -15.67 -17.67
CA ARG A 113 -6.10 -15.39 -19.12
C ARG A 113 -5.70 -13.93 -19.36
N PRO A 114 -4.41 -13.58 -19.18
CA PRO A 114 -3.95 -12.21 -19.32
C PRO A 114 -4.09 -11.72 -20.78
N ASP A 115 -4.07 -12.64 -21.76
CA ASP A 115 -4.36 -12.40 -23.18
C ASP A 115 -5.70 -11.69 -23.43
N ARG A 116 -6.69 -11.94 -22.56
CA ARG A 116 -8.05 -11.39 -22.69
C ARG A 116 -8.28 -10.05 -22.00
N LEU A 117 -7.25 -9.46 -21.41
CA LEU A 117 -7.35 -8.18 -20.72
C LEU A 117 -7.88 -7.04 -21.62
N ILE A 118 -7.69 -7.14 -22.94
CA ILE A 118 -8.26 -6.18 -23.90
C ILE A 118 -9.79 -6.14 -23.86
N VAL A 119 -10.45 -7.26 -23.55
CA VAL A 119 -11.91 -7.33 -23.41
C VAL A 119 -12.35 -6.55 -22.18
N ALA A 120 -11.64 -6.70 -21.06
CA ALA A 120 -11.90 -5.94 -19.84
C ALA A 120 -11.63 -4.43 -20.03
N MET A 121 -10.74 -4.04 -20.95
CA MET A 121 -10.46 -2.65 -21.31
C MET A 121 -11.42 -2.03 -22.34
N THR A 122 -12.24 -2.84 -23.01
CA THR A 122 -13.13 -2.36 -24.10
C THR A 122 -14.60 -2.56 -23.79
N THR A 123 -14.95 -3.58 -23.00
CA THR A 123 -16.32 -3.92 -22.63
C THR A 123 -16.49 -3.83 -21.12
N TYR A 124 -17.28 -2.87 -20.66
CA TYR A 124 -17.42 -2.55 -19.23
C TYR A 124 -18.82 -2.87 -18.72
N ASN A 125 -18.87 -3.54 -17.57
CA ASN A 125 -20.08 -3.62 -16.75
C ASN A 125 -19.93 -2.67 -15.55
N PHE A 126 -20.52 -1.48 -15.63
CA PHE A 126 -20.45 -0.46 -14.58
C PHE A 126 -21.15 -0.84 -13.26
N LYS A 127 -21.85 -1.98 -13.21
CA LYS A 127 -22.33 -2.56 -11.94
C LYS A 127 -21.20 -3.28 -11.17
N SER A 128 -20.10 -3.61 -11.84
CA SER A 128 -18.94 -4.25 -11.22
C SER A 128 -17.97 -3.21 -10.65
N ILE A 129 -17.63 -3.35 -9.37
CA ILE A 129 -16.61 -2.51 -8.73
C ILE A 129 -15.22 -2.71 -9.35
N PHE A 130 -14.91 -3.91 -9.86
CA PHE A 130 -13.67 -4.16 -10.59
C PHE A 130 -13.58 -3.33 -11.87
N ALA A 131 -14.70 -3.13 -12.59
CA ALA A 131 -14.71 -2.30 -13.79
C ALA A 131 -14.41 -0.83 -13.48
N TRP A 132 -14.95 -0.30 -12.38
CA TRP A 132 -14.62 1.05 -11.91
C TRP A 132 -13.13 1.21 -11.58
N ASN A 133 -12.54 0.20 -10.93
CA ASN A 133 -11.15 0.25 -10.53
C ASN A 133 -10.16 0.30 -11.71
N ILE A 134 -10.52 -0.23 -12.89
CA ILE A 134 -9.72 -0.04 -14.12
C ILE A 134 -9.55 1.45 -14.42
N PHE A 135 -10.63 2.24 -14.35
CA PHE A 135 -10.60 3.69 -14.58
C PHE A 135 -9.91 4.44 -13.45
N LEU A 136 -10.14 4.03 -12.20
CA LEU A 136 -9.52 4.68 -11.04
C LEU A 136 -8.00 4.50 -11.07
N TYR A 137 -7.52 3.30 -11.37
CA TYR A 137 -6.10 2.99 -11.43
C TYR A 137 -5.41 3.63 -12.64
N SER A 138 -5.98 3.51 -13.85
CA SER A 138 -5.40 4.11 -15.04
C SER A 138 -5.43 5.65 -14.99
N GLY A 139 -6.54 6.21 -14.50
CA GLY A 139 -6.68 7.65 -14.26
C GLY A 139 -5.66 8.15 -13.24
N PHE A 140 -5.46 7.42 -12.13
CA PHE A 140 -4.47 7.83 -11.13
C PHE A 140 -3.05 7.78 -11.68
N ALA A 141 -2.70 6.74 -12.44
CA ALA A 141 -1.39 6.64 -13.10
C ALA A 141 -1.14 7.83 -14.03
N ALA A 142 -2.12 8.18 -14.87
CA ALA A 142 -2.02 9.33 -15.78
C ALA A 142 -1.87 10.65 -15.01
N ILE A 143 -2.70 10.85 -13.97
CA ILE A 143 -2.65 12.05 -13.11
C ILE A 143 -1.29 12.18 -12.43
N LEU A 144 -0.73 11.08 -11.93
CA LEU A 144 0.58 11.08 -11.29
C LEU A 144 1.70 11.46 -12.26
N VAL A 145 1.67 10.94 -13.49
CA VAL A 145 2.65 11.29 -14.52
C VAL A 145 2.57 12.79 -14.87
N VAL A 146 1.36 13.32 -15.06
CA VAL A 146 1.14 14.76 -15.30
C VAL A 146 1.58 15.59 -14.10
N TYR A 147 1.26 15.15 -12.89
CA TYR A 147 1.66 15.84 -11.66
C TYR A 147 3.18 15.88 -11.49
N LEU A 148 3.85 14.76 -11.78
CA LEU A 148 5.31 14.65 -11.74
C LEU A 148 5.96 15.57 -12.78
N TRP A 149 5.44 15.58 -14.02
CA TRP A 149 5.91 16.48 -15.06
C TRP A 149 5.76 17.93 -14.64
N PHE A 150 4.60 18.32 -14.08
CA PHE A 150 4.35 19.69 -13.64
C PHE A 150 5.22 20.11 -12.45
N MET A 151 5.71 19.18 -11.64
CA MET A 151 6.68 19.51 -10.58
C MET A 151 8.08 19.77 -11.13
N LEU A 152 8.50 19.02 -12.14
CA LEU A 152 9.87 19.04 -12.65
C LEU A 152 10.08 20.12 -13.72
N ASP A 153 9.07 20.36 -14.56
CA ASP A 153 9.14 21.32 -15.65
C ASP A 153 8.83 22.74 -15.14
N ARG A 154 9.83 23.62 -15.27
CA ARG A 154 9.75 25.01 -14.81
C ARG A 154 8.67 25.80 -15.54
N THR A 155 8.39 25.47 -16.80
CA THR A 155 7.44 26.21 -17.65
C THR A 155 5.99 26.05 -17.16
N VAL A 156 5.64 24.86 -16.68
CA VAL A 156 4.29 24.51 -16.22
C VAL A 156 4.17 24.41 -14.69
N SER A 157 5.26 24.68 -13.96
CA SER A 157 5.33 24.58 -12.49
C SER A 157 4.26 25.36 -11.72
N ASN A 158 3.70 26.43 -12.31
CA ASN A 158 2.60 27.20 -11.74
C ASN A 158 1.31 26.37 -11.57
N TYR A 159 1.12 25.33 -12.40
CA TYR A 159 -0.04 24.45 -12.34
C TYR A 159 0.16 23.22 -11.44
N SER A 160 1.33 23.05 -10.83
CA SER A 160 1.64 21.93 -9.92
C SER A 160 0.66 21.85 -8.74
N LYS A 161 0.26 23.00 -8.17
CA LYS A 161 -0.66 23.04 -7.04
C LYS A 161 -2.08 22.56 -7.41
N PRO A 162 -2.75 23.11 -8.45
CA PRO A 162 -4.03 22.59 -8.92
C PRO A 162 -4.01 21.08 -9.24
N VAL A 163 -3.01 20.62 -9.97
CA VAL A 163 -2.88 19.19 -10.32
C VAL A 163 -2.64 18.34 -9.07
N GLY A 164 -1.86 18.83 -8.10
CA GLY A 164 -1.64 18.15 -6.83
C GLY A 164 -2.91 18.02 -5.96
N VAL A 165 -3.79 19.03 -5.98
CA VAL A 165 -5.10 18.95 -5.33
C VAL A 165 -5.97 17.91 -6.03
N PHE A 166 -6.00 17.92 -7.37
CA PHE A 166 -6.73 16.92 -8.13
C PHE A 166 -6.22 15.49 -7.87
N ALA A 167 -4.89 15.31 -7.86
CA ALA A 167 -4.25 14.03 -7.53
C ALA A 167 -4.61 13.56 -6.11
N PHE A 168 -4.66 14.46 -5.13
CA PHE A 168 -5.07 14.14 -3.77
C PHE A 168 -6.54 13.69 -3.68
N LEU A 169 -7.45 14.38 -4.37
CA LEU A 169 -8.86 13.99 -4.43
C LEU A 169 -9.05 12.64 -5.13
N TRP A 170 -8.40 12.47 -6.28
CA TRP A 170 -8.44 11.22 -7.04
C TRP A 170 -7.89 10.04 -6.23
N ARG A 171 -6.81 10.26 -5.48
CA ARG A 171 -6.24 9.27 -4.57
C ARG A 171 -7.26 8.79 -3.53
N ILE A 172 -8.01 9.70 -2.91
CA ILE A 172 -9.05 9.34 -1.94
C ILE A 172 -10.11 8.47 -2.62
N ILE A 173 -10.58 8.86 -3.81
CA ILE A 173 -11.58 8.11 -4.58
C ILE A 173 -11.05 6.71 -4.97
N LEU A 174 -9.80 6.62 -5.45
CA LEU A 174 -9.16 5.35 -5.80
C LEU A 174 -9.07 4.41 -4.59
N THR A 175 -8.67 4.93 -3.43
CA THR A 175 -8.46 4.10 -2.24
C THR A 175 -9.81 3.65 -1.67
N THR A 176 -10.81 4.53 -1.70
CA THR A 176 -12.21 4.16 -1.45
C THR A 176 -12.65 3.05 -2.41
N GLY A 177 -12.44 3.20 -3.71
CA GLY A 177 -12.80 2.20 -4.73
C GLY A 177 -12.12 0.85 -4.51
N THR A 178 -10.87 0.85 -4.03
CA THR A 178 -10.12 -0.35 -3.67
C THR A 178 -10.70 -1.01 -2.42
N GLY A 179 -10.95 -0.24 -1.36
CA GLY A 179 -11.61 -0.77 -0.15
C GLY A 179 -13.04 -1.25 -0.42
N SER A 180 -13.75 -0.60 -1.35
CA SER A 180 -15.07 -0.99 -1.82
C SER A 180 -15.10 -2.31 -2.60
N ILE A 181 -13.97 -2.77 -3.16
CA ILE A 181 -13.88 -4.14 -3.70
C ILE A 181 -14.29 -5.12 -2.61
N PHE A 182 -13.73 -4.95 -1.41
CA PHE A 182 -14.05 -5.80 -0.27
C PHE A 182 -15.24 -5.30 0.54
N GLY A 183 -15.68 -4.05 0.39
CA GLY A 183 -16.81 -3.50 1.15
C GLY A 183 -18.20 -3.77 0.55
N PHE A 184 -18.27 -4.12 -0.74
CA PHE A 184 -19.53 -4.31 -1.47
C PHE A 184 -19.80 -5.76 -1.88
N LEU A 185 -18.99 -6.71 -1.41
CA LEU A 185 -19.20 -8.15 -1.63
C LEU A 185 -20.15 -8.71 -0.57
N ILE A 186 -21.43 -8.33 -0.66
CA ILE A 186 -22.49 -8.66 0.32
C ILE A 186 -22.64 -10.17 0.57
N ALA A 187 -22.24 -10.99 -0.41
CA ALA A 187 -22.27 -12.45 -0.30
C ALA A 187 -21.32 -13.02 0.76
N ARG A 188 -20.25 -12.28 1.12
CA ARG A 188 -19.32 -12.66 2.18
C ARG A 188 -19.53 -11.77 3.40
N ASP A 189 -19.70 -12.37 4.57
CA ASP A 189 -20.00 -11.62 5.80
C ASP A 189 -18.83 -10.71 6.23
N ALA A 190 -17.61 -11.10 5.90
CA ALA A 190 -16.43 -10.25 6.04
C ALA A 190 -16.51 -8.94 5.22
N TYR A 191 -17.27 -8.94 4.12
CA TYR A 191 -17.21 -7.98 3.01
C TYR A 191 -18.49 -7.17 2.80
N GLY A 192 -19.39 -7.16 3.78
CA GLY A 192 -20.67 -6.45 3.73
C GLY A 192 -20.69 -5.14 4.51
N THR A 193 -19.58 -4.37 4.54
CA THR A 193 -19.48 -3.20 5.43
C THR A 193 -18.89 -1.98 4.73
N ALA A 194 -19.54 -0.82 4.92
CA ALA A 194 -19.07 0.46 4.39
C ALA A 194 -17.80 0.98 5.08
N ILE A 195 -17.41 0.39 6.23
CA ILE A 195 -16.25 0.83 7.04
C ILE A 195 -14.92 0.44 6.38
N LEU A 196 -14.93 -0.58 5.52
CA LEU A 196 -13.72 -1.01 4.81
C LEU A 196 -13.14 0.11 3.93
N ALA A 197 -13.98 0.90 3.24
CA ALA A 197 -13.50 2.03 2.44
C ALA A 197 -12.66 3.07 3.25
N PRO A 198 -13.18 3.68 4.33
CA PRO A 198 -12.38 4.59 5.15
C PRO A 198 -11.21 3.90 5.87
N LEU A 199 -11.36 2.63 6.28
CA LEU A 199 -10.24 1.88 6.86
C LEU A 199 -9.07 1.76 5.86
N PHE A 200 -9.34 1.44 4.58
CA PHE A 200 -8.33 1.38 3.53
C PHE A 200 -7.64 2.72 3.28
N ILE A 201 -8.35 3.85 3.40
CA ILE A 201 -7.74 5.19 3.31
C ILE A 201 -6.71 5.38 4.42
N ILE A 202 -7.07 5.04 5.66
CA ILE A 202 -6.17 5.20 6.81
C ILE A 202 -4.99 4.21 6.73
N MET A 203 -5.24 2.96 6.33
CA MET A 203 -4.19 1.97 6.04
C MET A 203 -3.22 2.49 4.99
N SER A 204 -3.73 3.03 3.89
CA SER A 204 -2.93 3.64 2.83
C SER A 204 -2.02 4.73 3.36
N LEU A 205 -2.58 5.69 4.11
CA LEU A 205 -1.83 6.78 4.71
C LEU A 205 -0.74 6.29 5.68
N LEU A 206 -1.03 5.29 6.51
CA LEU A 206 -0.06 4.68 7.41
C LEU A 206 1.07 3.99 6.64
N TYR A 207 0.73 3.06 5.75
CA TYR A 207 1.70 2.21 5.04
C TYR A 207 2.58 3.04 4.11
N GLY A 208 1.99 4.00 3.40
CA GLY A 208 2.76 4.88 2.54
C GLY A 208 3.70 5.80 3.31
N THR A 209 3.31 6.27 4.51
CA THR A 209 4.20 7.12 5.33
C THR A 209 5.43 6.35 5.80
N VAL A 210 5.25 5.11 6.29
CA VAL A 210 6.38 4.28 6.75
C VAL A 210 7.26 3.80 5.61
N ILE A 211 6.68 3.42 4.46
CA ILE A 211 7.46 3.03 3.28
C ILE A 211 8.24 4.22 2.73
N TYR A 212 7.62 5.40 2.65
CA TYR A 212 8.31 6.61 2.24
C TYR A 212 9.49 6.92 3.17
N PHE A 213 9.29 6.83 4.49
CA PHE A 213 10.36 7.00 5.46
C PHE A 213 11.51 5.99 5.27
N LEU A 214 11.20 4.70 5.11
CA LEU A 214 12.21 3.65 4.93
C LEU A 214 13.03 3.87 3.65
N LEU A 215 12.36 4.18 2.53
CA LEU A 215 13.05 4.47 1.27
C LEU A 215 13.87 5.77 1.36
N LEU A 216 13.34 6.81 2.00
CA LEU A 216 14.08 8.05 2.24
C LEU A 216 15.34 7.78 3.08
N LYS A 217 15.24 6.91 4.10
CA LYS A 217 16.36 6.51 4.94
C LYS A 217 17.43 5.77 4.14
N ILE A 218 17.03 4.84 3.27
CA ILE A 218 17.94 4.11 2.36
C ILE A 218 18.64 5.08 1.40
N ILE A 219 17.91 6.03 0.82
CA ILE A 219 18.51 7.03 -0.08
C ILE A 219 19.48 7.93 0.71
N ASN A 220 19.11 8.36 1.93
CA ASN A 220 19.95 9.22 2.76
C ASN A 220 21.25 8.52 3.21
N TYR A 221 21.26 7.18 3.31
CA TYR A 221 22.48 6.41 3.56
C TYR A 221 23.52 6.58 2.45
N PHE A 222 23.08 6.72 1.19
CA PHE A 222 23.98 6.98 0.07
C PHE A 222 24.30 8.47 -0.11
N GLN A 223 23.40 9.35 0.32
CA GLN A 223 23.48 10.78 0.04
C GLN A 223 22.79 11.56 1.16
N ASP A 224 23.60 12.03 2.13
CA ASP A 224 23.16 12.67 3.37
C ASP A 224 22.62 14.09 3.18
N THR A 225 21.60 14.23 2.32
CA THR A 225 21.06 15.54 1.90
C THR A 225 19.56 15.66 2.09
N LEU A 226 18.87 14.58 2.49
CA LEU A 226 17.43 14.45 2.34
C LEU A 226 16.65 14.42 3.65
N MET A 227 17.32 14.13 4.76
CA MET A 227 16.64 13.81 6.01
C MET A 227 17.09 14.72 7.16
N THR A 228 16.41 15.86 7.32
CA THR A 228 16.57 16.68 8.53
C THR A 228 15.79 16.07 9.70
N ASP A 229 16.22 16.37 10.94
CA ASP A 229 15.52 15.92 12.14
C ASP A 229 14.05 16.40 12.17
N GLU A 230 13.77 17.57 11.58
CA GLU A 230 12.42 18.09 11.48
C GLU A 230 11.53 17.25 10.55
N VAL A 231 12.04 16.81 9.39
CA VAL A 231 11.30 15.89 8.50
C VAL A 231 11.02 14.58 9.23
N LYS A 232 12.04 14.03 9.91
CA LYS A 232 11.94 12.79 10.70
C LYS A 232 10.86 12.89 11.77
N ASP A 233 10.85 13.97 12.54
CA ASP A 233 9.88 14.20 13.61
C ASP A 233 8.46 14.39 13.09
N ASN A 234 8.29 15.08 11.96
CA ASN A 234 6.97 15.23 11.33
C ASN A 234 6.44 13.88 10.81
N LEU A 235 7.26 13.10 10.10
CA LEU A 235 6.88 11.77 9.63
C LEU A 235 6.52 10.84 10.80
N ARG A 236 7.27 10.91 11.91
CA ARG A 236 6.96 10.17 13.14
C ARG A 236 5.61 10.57 13.72
N LYS A 237 5.33 11.87 13.88
CA LYS A 237 4.04 12.37 14.41
C LYS A 237 2.87 11.94 13.54
N ILE A 238 3.03 12.05 12.22
CA ILE A 238 2.04 11.61 11.24
C ILE A 238 1.79 10.10 11.35
N THR A 239 2.86 9.30 11.50
CA THR A 239 2.76 7.84 11.70
C THR A 239 1.99 7.49 12.98
N ILE A 240 2.30 8.15 14.10
CA ILE A 240 1.58 7.96 15.37
C ILE A 240 0.08 8.26 15.20
N PHE A 241 -0.25 9.38 14.54
CA PHE A 241 -1.63 9.74 14.28
C PHE A 241 -2.35 8.67 13.45
N PHE A 242 -1.73 8.19 12.36
CA PHE A 242 -2.34 7.15 11.53
C PHE A 242 -2.42 5.78 12.22
N LEU A 243 -1.50 5.44 13.13
CA LEU A 243 -1.62 4.23 13.97
C LEU A 243 -2.86 4.29 14.85
N PHE A 244 -3.09 5.41 15.55
CA PHE A 244 -4.31 5.60 16.34
C PHE A 244 -5.58 5.57 15.48
N ALA A 245 -5.57 6.27 14.35
CA ALA A 245 -6.71 6.27 13.44
C ALA A 245 -6.99 4.85 12.90
N ASN A 246 -5.95 4.08 12.58
CA ASN A 246 -6.09 2.71 12.08
C ASN A 246 -6.71 1.81 13.14
N LEU A 247 -6.20 1.86 14.38
CA LEU A 247 -6.78 1.15 15.52
C LEU A 247 -8.25 1.51 15.75
N TYR A 248 -8.60 2.80 15.64
CA TYR A 248 -9.97 3.26 15.78
C TYR A 248 -10.89 2.68 14.69
N PHE A 249 -10.53 2.78 13.41
CA PHE A 249 -11.36 2.25 12.32
C PHE A 249 -11.40 0.72 12.32
N LEU A 250 -10.33 0.06 12.74
CA LEU A 250 -10.31 -1.39 12.92
C LEU A 250 -11.25 -1.82 14.04
N ALA A 251 -11.18 -1.16 15.21
CA ALA A 251 -12.12 -1.41 16.30
C ALA A 251 -13.56 -1.13 15.88
N LEU A 252 -13.80 -0.04 15.14
CA LEU A 252 -15.11 0.32 14.62
C LEU A 252 -15.66 -0.74 13.67
N TYR A 253 -14.82 -1.31 12.79
CA TYR A 253 -15.20 -2.42 11.91
C TYR A 253 -15.71 -3.62 12.72
N HIS A 254 -14.90 -4.12 13.67
CA HIS A 254 -15.26 -5.30 14.46
C HIS A 254 -16.47 -5.05 15.38
N ILE A 255 -16.51 -3.89 16.06
CA ILE A 255 -17.66 -3.52 16.89
C ILE A 255 -18.94 -3.49 16.05
N THR A 256 -18.91 -2.85 14.88
CA THR A 256 -20.10 -2.74 14.02
C THR A 256 -20.57 -4.12 13.56
N ASN A 257 -19.67 -5.01 13.17
CA ASN A 257 -20.01 -6.37 12.77
C ASN A 257 -20.54 -7.22 13.94
N LEU A 258 -20.03 -7.05 15.15
CA LEU A 258 -20.56 -7.73 16.34
C LEU A 258 -22.01 -7.35 16.65
N TYR A 259 -22.45 -6.15 16.28
CA TYR A 259 -23.86 -5.72 16.40
C TYR A 259 -24.76 -6.23 15.28
N ILE A 260 -24.19 -6.59 14.12
CA ILE A 260 -24.94 -7.12 12.98
C ILE A 260 -25.03 -8.63 13.15
N SER A 261 -26.20 -9.14 13.52
CA SER A 261 -26.40 -10.58 13.81
C SER A 261 -25.92 -11.50 12.68
N LYS A 262 -26.04 -11.08 11.42
CA LYS A 262 -25.54 -11.84 10.25
C LYS A 262 -24.02 -12.04 10.28
N HIS A 263 -23.26 -11.08 10.80
CA HIS A 263 -21.79 -11.10 10.76
C HIS A 263 -21.18 -11.71 12.04
N TYR A 264 -22.01 -12.08 13.02
CA TYR A 264 -21.54 -12.53 14.32
C TYR A 264 -20.63 -13.78 14.22
N ASP A 265 -21.01 -14.76 13.41
CA ASP A 265 -20.23 -15.99 13.25
C ASP A 265 -18.85 -15.74 12.63
N TYR A 266 -18.77 -14.80 11.67
CA TYR A 266 -17.50 -14.35 11.12
C TYR A 266 -16.63 -13.64 12.17
N GLU A 267 -17.23 -12.82 13.04
CA GLU A 267 -16.48 -12.16 14.11
C GLU A 267 -15.95 -13.15 15.15
N VAL A 268 -16.74 -14.16 15.52
CA VAL A 268 -16.26 -15.26 16.39
C VAL A 268 -15.11 -16.01 15.70
N PHE A 269 -15.24 -16.30 14.40
CA PHE A 269 -14.17 -16.92 13.62
C PHE A 269 -12.89 -16.07 13.66
N ILE A 270 -12.92 -14.79 13.30
CA ILE A 270 -11.68 -14.02 13.23
C ILE A 270 -11.09 -13.69 14.60
N LEU A 271 -11.93 -13.44 15.62
CA LEU A 271 -11.46 -12.99 16.93
C LEU A 271 -11.06 -14.13 17.87
N THR A 272 -11.64 -15.32 17.78
CA THR A 272 -11.41 -16.39 18.76
C THR A 272 -11.15 -17.78 18.18
N ALA A 273 -11.86 -18.20 17.13
CA ALA A 273 -11.94 -19.61 16.74
C ALA A 273 -11.28 -19.97 15.39
N GLY A 274 -10.77 -19.00 14.63
CA GLY A 274 -10.29 -19.18 13.26
C GLY A 274 -8.85 -19.68 13.13
N GLY A 275 -8.25 -20.18 14.21
CA GLY A 275 -6.92 -20.79 14.20
C GLY A 275 -5.84 -19.85 13.67
N ILE A 276 -5.21 -20.21 12.54
CA ILE A 276 -4.13 -19.41 11.93
C ILE A 276 -4.60 -17.99 11.56
N TYR A 277 -5.85 -17.84 11.13
CA TYR A 277 -6.41 -16.54 10.74
C TYR A 277 -6.53 -15.60 11.94
N THR A 278 -6.98 -16.13 13.09
CA THR A 278 -7.03 -15.41 14.37
C THR A 278 -5.64 -15.04 14.88
N ILE A 279 -4.65 -15.92 14.71
CA ILE A 279 -3.26 -15.66 15.08
C ILE A 279 -2.68 -14.52 14.22
N ILE A 280 -2.88 -14.56 12.90
CA ILE A 280 -2.39 -13.50 12.00
C ILE A 280 -3.07 -12.17 12.31
N PHE A 281 -4.36 -12.17 12.66
CA PHE A 281 -5.07 -10.98 13.11
C PHE A 281 -4.49 -10.40 14.41
N TRP A 282 -4.49 -11.16 15.51
CA TRP A 282 -4.06 -10.63 16.80
C TRP A 282 -2.56 -10.37 16.88
N ILE A 283 -1.73 -11.31 16.42
CA ILE A 283 -0.28 -11.20 16.52
C ILE A 283 0.27 -10.36 15.37
N GLY A 284 -0.10 -10.67 14.12
CA GLY A 284 0.44 -10.01 12.93
C GLY A 284 -0.08 -8.58 12.77
N GLN A 285 -1.40 -8.42 12.63
CA GLN A 285 -1.99 -7.12 12.36
C GLN A 285 -2.06 -6.23 13.62
N VAL A 286 -2.64 -6.72 14.72
CA VAL A 286 -2.91 -5.90 15.90
C VAL A 286 -1.64 -5.67 16.72
N LEU A 287 -0.96 -6.73 17.18
CA LEU A 287 0.20 -6.61 18.05
C LEU A 287 1.42 -6.05 17.31
N ILE A 288 1.89 -6.75 16.27
CA ILE A 288 3.09 -6.37 15.50
C ILE A 288 2.83 -5.14 14.64
N GLY A 289 1.68 -5.07 13.97
CA GLY A 289 1.39 -3.99 13.03
C GLY A 289 0.97 -2.66 13.65
N LEU A 290 0.33 -2.68 14.82
CA LEU A 290 -0.28 -1.48 15.41
C LEU A 290 0.22 -1.17 16.82
N LEU A 291 0.05 -2.09 17.78
CA LEU A 291 0.30 -1.82 19.21
C LEU A 291 1.79 -1.69 19.54
N LEU A 292 2.63 -2.60 19.05
CA LEU A 292 4.08 -2.56 19.32
C LEU A 292 4.77 -1.33 18.69
N PRO A 293 4.52 -0.97 17.41
CA PRO A 293 4.99 0.29 16.84
C PRO A 293 4.54 1.50 17.63
N LEU A 294 3.27 1.53 18.05
CA LEU A 294 2.72 2.64 18.83
C LEU A 294 3.43 2.78 20.18
N TYR A 295 3.64 1.67 20.88
CA TYR A 295 4.38 1.63 22.14
C TYR A 295 5.82 2.16 21.98
N LEU A 296 6.54 1.69 20.96
CA LEU A 296 7.92 2.11 20.68
C LEU A 296 8.02 3.60 20.31
N LEU A 297 7.03 4.14 19.60
CA LEU A 297 7.02 5.55 19.18
C LEU A 297 6.63 6.52 20.30
N LEU A 298 5.84 6.08 21.28
CA LEU A 298 5.43 6.89 22.43
C LEU A 298 6.44 6.87 23.59
N ASN A 299 7.33 5.87 23.63
CA ASN A 299 8.33 5.76 24.68
C ASN A 299 9.43 6.84 24.55
N LYS A 300 9.46 7.77 25.52
CA LYS A 300 10.39 8.92 25.55
C LYS A 300 11.82 8.55 25.95
N ASN A 301 12.05 7.38 26.53
CA ASN A 301 13.34 6.99 27.14
C ASN A 301 14.30 6.26 26.19
N SER A 302 13.94 6.11 24.91
CA SER A 302 14.68 5.31 23.93
C SER A 302 15.16 6.15 22.75
N ASN A 303 16.18 5.65 22.04
CA ASN A 303 16.72 6.30 20.85
C ASN A 303 15.61 6.50 19.79
N ASN A 304 15.17 7.75 19.64
CA ASN A 304 14.01 8.14 18.80
C ASN A 304 14.12 7.65 17.35
N GLU A 305 15.35 7.53 16.83
CA GLU A 305 15.57 7.15 15.44
C GLU A 305 15.50 5.65 15.20
N SER A 306 16.20 4.86 16.03
CA SER A 306 16.16 3.39 15.95
C SER A 306 14.73 2.88 16.16
N ASN A 307 14.02 3.46 17.13
CA ASN A 307 12.63 3.11 17.38
C ASN A 307 11.73 3.39 16.19
N PHE A 308 11.91 4.53 15.51
CA PHE A 308 11.08 4.82 14.34
C PHE A 308 11.39 3.89 13.17
N MET A 309 12.65 3.50 12.99
CA MET A 309 13.05 2.48 12.01
C MET A 309 12.41 1.13 12.31
N ILE A 310 12.56 0.63 13.53
CA ILE A 310 11.98 -0.66 13.96
C ILE A 310 10.45 -0.62 13.83
N SER A 311 9.81 0.46 14.30
CA SER A 311 8.36 0.64 14.19
C SER A 311 7.90 0.63 12.74
N SER A 312 8.64 1.29 11.84
CA SER A 312 8.32 1.30 10.41
C SER A 312 8.39 -0.09 9.79
N LEU A 313 9.40 -0.89 10.14
CA LEU A 313 9.52 -2.27 9.68
C LEU A 313 8.38 -3.15 10.21
N LEU A 314 8.04 -3.02 11.50
CA LEU A 314 6.93 -3.74 12.12
C LEU A 314 5.58 -3.39 11.47
N VAL A 315 5.34 -2.12 11.15
CA VAL A 315 4.14 -1.69 10.41
C VAL A 315 4.10 -2.30 9.02
N VAL A 316 5.24 -2.44 8.34
CA VAL A 316 5.29 -3.12 7.02
C VAL A 316 4.96 -4.61 7.15
N PHE A 317 5.46 -5.31 8.16
CA PHE A 317 5.04 -6.71 8.39
C PHE A 317 3.56 -6.81 8.76
N GLY A 318 3.09 -5.91 9.61
CA GLY A 318 1.69 -5.84 10.00
C GLY A 318 0.75 -5.46 8.86
N SER A 319 1.22 -4.71 7.86
CA SER A 319 0.41 -4.37 6.68
C SER A 319 0.17 -5.58 5.79
N PHE A 320 1.18 -6.45 5.62
CA PHE A 320 0.98 -7.75 4.98
C PHE A 320 -0.04 -8.60 5.73
N ALA A 321 0.09 -8.69 7.06
CA ALA A 321 -0.87 -9.42 7.89
C ALA A 321 -2.29 -8.84 7.78
N ALA A 322 -2.43 -7.51 7.77
CA ALA A 322 -3.74 -6.86 7.67
C ALA A 322 -4.42 -7.12 6.31
N ILE A 323 -3.69 -6.99 5.21
CA ILE A 323 -4.24 -7.28 3.89
C ILE A 323 -4.50 -8.79 3.73
N TYR A 324 -3.65 -9.66 4.27
CA TYR A 324 -3.89 -11.10 4.34
C TYR A 324 -5.19 -11.41 5.09
N VAL A 325 -5.39 -10.82 6.26
CA VAL A 325 -6.60 -11.05 7.06
C VAL A 325 -7.84 -10.57 6.31
N ILE A 326 -7.79 -9.38 5.73
CA ILE A 326 -8.91 -8.85 4.95
C ILE A 326 -9.21 -9.78 3.78
N ILE A 327 -8.23 -10.13 2.94
CA ILE A 327 -8.48 -10.86 1.69
C ILE A 327 -8.67 -12.36 1.90
N ILE A 328 -7.78 -13.02 2.64
CA ILE A 328 -7.77 -14.48 2.73
C ILE A 328 -8.69 -14.94 3.84
N SER A 329 -8.63 -14.38 5.05
CA SER A 329 -9.53 -14.79 6.14
C SER A 329 -10.99 -14.51 5.79
N GLY A 330 -11.27 -13.39 5.09
CA GLY A 330 -12.62 -13.08 4.62
C GLY A 330 -13.16 -14.03 3.55
N GLN A 331 -12.27 -14.73 2.81
CA GLN A 331 -12.66 -15.78 1.86
C GLN A 331 -12.68 -17.18 2.47
N ALA A 332 -11.83 -17.42 3.46
CA ALA A 332 -11.72 -18.70 4.17
C ALA A 332 -12.98 -19.00 4.99
N PHE A 333 -13.64 -17.97 5.50
CA PHE A 333 -14.95 -18.11 6.11
C PHE A 333 -16.00 -18.51 5.04
N PRO A 334 -16.80 -19.56 5.29
CA PRO A 334 -17.69 -20.13 4.30
C PRO A 334 -18.77 -19.16 3.82
N LEU A 335 -19.18 -19.34 2.57
CA LEU A 335 -20.33 -18.65 1.99
C LEU A 335 -21.62 -19.31 2.47
N ASN A 336 -22.60 -18.50 2.87
CA ASN A 336 -23.96 -18.97 3.05
C ASN A 336 -24.74 -18.84 1.73
N ILE A 337 -24.77 -19.92 0.95
CA ILE A 337 -25.42 -19.94 -0.38
C ILE A 337 -26.94 -19.99 -0.26
N PHE A 338 -27.46 -20.69 0.76
CA PHE A 338 -28.89 -20.89 0.98
C PHE A 338 -29.32 -20.28 2.32
N ASN A 339 -29.49 -18.95 2.32
CA ASN A 339 -30.03 -18.24 3.48
C ASN A 339 -31.36 -18.87 3.93
N ASP A 340 -31.52 -19.03 5.25
CA ASP A 340 -32.71 -19.58 5.92
C ASP A 340 -32.98 -21.08 5.71
N TYR A 341 -32.07 -21.82 5.07
CA TYR A 341 -32.14 -23.28 4.95
C TYR A 341 -31.03 -23.98 5.75
N ILE A 342 -31.37 -25.11 6.36
CA ILE A 342 -30.38 -26.00 6.98
C ILE A 342 -29.80 -26.87 5.87
N ILE A 343 -28.52 -26.68 5.58
CA ILE A 343 -27.80 -27.49 4.60
C ILE A 343 -27.50 -28.85 5.26
N VAL A 344 -28.19 -29.90 4.80
CA VAL A 344 -28.04 -31.28 5.32
C VAL A 344 -26.82 -31.96 4.69
N GLU A 345 -26.60 -31.76 3.39
CA GLU A 345 -25.43 -32.22 2.65
C GLU A 345 -25.10 -31.20 1.54
N SER A 346 -23.82 -30.96 1.29
CA SER A 346 -23.36 -30.11 0.18
C SER A 346 -22.16 -30.75 -0.52
N SER A 347 -22.23 -30.79 -1.85
CA SER A 347 -21.10 -31.13 -2.72
C SER A 347 -20.16 -29.96 -2.96
N PHE A 348 -20.51 -28.76 -2.47
CA PHE A 348 -19.77 -27.51 -2.65
C PHE A 348 -18.98 -27.09 -1.40
N TYR A 349 -18.95 -27.95 -0.36
CA TYR A 349 -18.30 -27.68 0.92
C TYR A 349 -18.87 -26.45 1.65
N ASP A 350 -20.17 -26.21 1.52
CA ASP A 350 -20.84 -25.12 2.23
C ASP A 350 -20.65 -25.25 3.75
N ASN A 351 -20.49 -24.11 4.43
CA ASN A 351 -20.23 -24.03 5.88
C ASN A 351 -18.92 -24.67 6.37
N VAL A 352 -17.98 -25.02 5.49
CA VAL A 352 -16.63 -25.49 5.86
C VAL A 352 -15.64 -24.32 5.82
N ILE A 353 -14.82 -24.18 6.87
CA ILE A 353 -13.69 -23.25 6.84
C ILE A 353 -12.65 -23.80 5.87
N HIS A 354 -12.26 -22.99 4.88
CA HIS A 354 -11.31 -23.41 3.86
C HIS A 354 -9.87 -23.08 4.28
N ASP A 355 -9.01 -24.08 4.17
CA ASP A 355 -7.58 -23.91 4.37
C ASP A 355 -6.93 -23.30 3.11
N TYR A 356 -5.96 -22.43 3.34
CA TYR A 356 -5.12 -21.83 2.31
C TYR A 356 -3.66 -21.93 2.71
N THR A 357 -2.85 -22.51 1.83
CA THR A 357 -1.40 -22.58 2.01
C THR A 357 -0.75 -21.94 0.78
N PRO A 358 -0.07 -20.78 0.92
CA PRO A 358 0.54 -20.13 -0.22
C PRO A 358 1.57 -21.02 -0.91
N SER A 359 1.48 -21.09 -2.23
CA SER A 359 2.52 -21.71 -3.06
C SER A 359 3.73 -20.79 -3.20
N LEU A 360 4.88 -21.37 -3.56
CA LEU A 360 6.09 -20.61 -3.86
C LEU A 360 5.91 -19.69 -5.08
N TYR A 361 5.05 -20.07 -6.04
CA TYR A 361 4.80 -19.28 -7.25
C TYR A 361 4.07 -17.98 -6.93
N GLU A 362 3.07 -18.04 -6.05
CA GLU A 362 2.34 -16.87 -5.60
C GLU A 362 3.23 -15.87 -4.85
N ILE A 363 4.10 -16.38 -3.96
CA ILE A 363 5.06 -15.55 -3.22
C ILE A 363 6.11 -14.97 -4.18
N GLY A 364 6.61 -15.78 -5.12
CA GLY A 364 7.60 -15.37 -6.12
C GLY A 364 7.08 -14.22 -6.99
N LEU A 365 5.84 -14.31 -7.48
CA LEU A 365 5.18 -13.23 -8.22
C LEU A 365 5.07 -11.96 -7.37
N GLY A 366 4.63 -12.08 -6.12
CA GLY A 366 4.52 -10.96 -5.18
C GLY A 366 5.85 -10.26 -4.91
N ILE A 367 6.91 -11.02 -4.63
CA ILE A 367 8.27 -10.50 -4.42
C ILE A 367 8.78 -9.81 -5.69
N GLY A 368 8.51 -10.39 -6.87
CA GLY A 368 8.83 -9.78 -8.16
C GLY A 368 8.17 -8.41 -8.34
N GLY A 369 6.91 -8.26 -7.92
CA GLY A 369 6.23 -6.96 -7.89
C GLY A 369 6.88 -5.94 -6.97
N VAL A 370 7.28 -6.33 -5.76
CA VAL A 370 8.04 -5.44 -4.85
C VAL A 370 9.37 -5.03 -5.49
N ALA A 371 10.11 -5.99 -6.06
CA ALA A 371 11.39 -5.72 -6.72
C ALA A 371 11.23 -4.78 -7.93
N LEU A 372 10.14 -4.92 -8.70
CA LEU A 372 9.81 -4.03 -9.82
C LEU A 372 9.60 -2.59 -9.34
N SER A 373 8.91 -2.37 -8.22
CA SER A 373 8.72 -1.02 -7.70
C SER A 373 10.06 -0.37 -7.32
N LEU A 374 10.94 -1.13 -6.66
CA LEU A 374 12.26 -0.67 -6.23
C LEU A 374 13.19 -0.42 -7.41
N ILE A 375 13.14 -1.25 -8.47
CA ILE A 375 14.00 -1.06 -9.65
C ILE A 375 13.59 0.19 -10.42
N ILE A 376 12.28 0.45 -10.56
CA ILE A 376 11.78 1.67 -11.22
C ILE A 376 12.27 2.90 -10.46
N ILE A 377 12.15 2.89 -9.13
CA ILE A 377 12.65 3.99 -8.27
C ILE A 377 14.16 4.16 -8.45
N LEU A 378 14.94 3.07 -8.35
CA LEU A 378 16.40 3.09 -8.46
C LEU A 378 16.89 3.66 -9.79
N ILE A 379 16.30 3.19 -10.90
CA ILE A 379 16.62 3.67 -12.26
C ILE A 379 16.26 5.15 -12.40
N ALA A 380 15.08 5.55 -11.93
CA ALA A 380 14.61 6.92 -12.04
C ALA A 380 15.47 7.91 -11.25
N ILE A 381 15.75 7.63 -9.97
CA ILE A 381 16.59 8.53 -9.13
C ILE A 381 18.05 8.56 -9.58
N ARG A 382 18.56 7.52 -10.25
CA ARG A 382 19.92 7.49 -10.80
C ARG A 382 20.05 8.34 -12.06
N ASN A 383 19.04 8.35 -12.91
CA ASN A 383 19.11 8.98 -14.24
C ASN A 383 18.50 10.39 -14.28
N LEU A 384 17.55 10.69 -13.38
CA LEU A 384 16.78 11.92 -13.35
C LEU A 384 16.96 12.67 -12.03
N ASP A 385 16.76 13.99 -12.07
CA ASP A 385 16.95 14.89 -10.94
C ASP A 385 15.71 14.89 -10.03
N PHE A 386 15.59 13.87 -9.18
CA PHE A 386 14.48 13.73 -8.22
C PHE A 386 14.85 14.05 -6.77
N LEU A 387 16.15 14.11 -6.44
CA LEU A 387 16.61 14.27 -5.07
C LEU A 387 17.00 15.73 -4.80
N PRO A 388 16.48 16.40 -3.77
CA PRO A 388 16.92 17.76 -3.45
C PRO A 388 18.37 17.81 -2.96
N SER A 389 19.06 18.93 -3.23
CA SER A 389 20.46 19.14 -2.86
C SER A 389 20.69 19.47 -1.39
N VAL A 390 19.81 20.30 -0.81
CA VAL A 390 19.80 20.66 0.62
C VAL A 390 18.37 21.05 1.01
N ILE A 391 17.88 20.55 2.14
CA ILE A 391 16.64 21.03 2.77
C ILE A 391 17.00 22.14 3.76
N GLN A 392 17.26 23.36 3.28
CA GLN A 392 17.43 24.52 4.17
C GLN A 392 16.06 25.14 4.47
N ILE A 393 15.65 25.07 5.73
CA ILE A 393 14.49 25.80 6.24
C ILE A 393 15.07 27.02 6.94
N ARG A 394 14.79 28.21 6.40
CA ARG A 394 15.10 29.46 7.10
C ARG A 394 14.29 29.45 8.40
N LYS A 395 14.95 29.28 9.56
CA LYS A 395 14.33 29.67 10.83
C LYS A 395 13.92 31.14 10.68
N PRO A 396 12.70 31.55 11.06
CA PRO A 396 12.41 32.98 11.15
C PRO A 396 13.47 33.56 12.08
N LEU A 397 14.15 34.60 11.60
CA LEU A 397 15.05 35.39 12.43
C LEU A 397 14.23 35.76 13.66
N VAL A 398 14.62 35.22 14.81
CA VAL A 398 14.23 35.81 16.08
C VAL A 398 14.78 37.22 15.95
N ASP A 399 13.88 38.20 15.81
CA ASP A 399 14.25 39.58 16.02
C ASP A 399 14.83 39.62 17.43
N GLU A 400 16.15 39.59 17.54
CA GLU A 400 16.86 40.24 18.61
C GLU A 400 16.41 41.70 18.55
N LYS A 401 15.28 41.98 19.19
CA LYS A 401 14.98 43.33 19.63
C LYS A 401 16.05 43.67 20.65
N SER A 402 17.05 44.38 20.14
CA SER A 402 17.77 45.43 20.82
C SER A 402 16.84 46.24 21.73
N ASP A 403 17.15 46.17 23.03
CA ASP A 403 17.18 47.23 24.05
C ASP A 403 16.59 46.80 25.39
#